data_AF-A0A550GG65-F1
#
_entry.id   AF-A0A550GG65-F1
#
_cell.length_a   1.000
_cell.length_b   1.000
_cell.length_c   1.000
_cell.angle_alpha   90.00
_cell.angle_beta   90.00
_cell.angle_gamma   90.00
#
_symmetry.space_group_name_H-M   'P 1'
#
loop_
_entity.id
_entity.type
_entity.pdbx_description
1 polymer ?
#
loop_
_entity_poly.entity_id
_entity_poly.type
_entity_poly.pdbx_seq_one_letter_code
_entity_poly.pdbx_strand_id
1 'polypeptide(L)' 'ISGKTQGAAIQILRDARRRRAAAGKDPMGLAAAALYIACLQHGEKKTQKDIAEAAGVTEVTVRNRYKTLKKQLGLELPD' A
#
# COMPACT_ATOMS: atom_id res chain seq x y z
N ILE A 1 -1.31 -8.15 11.21
CA ILE A 1 -0.88 -8.35 9.81
C ILE A 1 0.09 -9.50 9.80
N SER A 2 -0.21 -10.56 9.05
CA SER A 2 0.64 -11.75 9.02
C SER A 2 1.99 -11.48 8.34
N GLY A 3 3.01 -12.27 8.67
CA GLY A 3 4.32 -12.17 8.01
C GLY A 3 4.25 -12.40 6.50
N LYS A 4 3.34 -13.25 6.03
CA LYS A 4 3.05 -13.45 4.59
C LYS A 4 2.58 -12.16 3.93
N THR A 5 1.66 -11.43 4.57
CA THR A 5 1.13 -10.15 4.08
C THR A 5 2.19 -9.05 4.11
N GLN A 6 3.02 -8.99 5.14
CA GLN A 6 4.17 -8.07 5.18
C GLN A 6 5.16 -8.36 4.05
N GLY A 7 5.44 -9.65 3.79
CA GLY A 7 6.27 -10.08 2.67
C GLY A 7 5.70 -9.64 1.31
N ALA A 8 4.40 -9.79 1.10
CA ALA A 8 3.72 -9.31 -0.11
C ALA A 8 3.81 -7.78 -0.26
N ALA A 9 3.62 -7.02 0.82
CA ALA A 9 3.77 -5.56 0.82
C ALA A 9 5.19 -5.13 0.38
N ILE A 10 6.23 -5.85 0.81
CA ILE A 10 7.61 -5.61 0.38
C ILE A 10 7.78 -5.86 -1.12
N GLN A 11 7.16 -6.92 -1.68
CA GLN A 11 7.20 -7.16 -3.13
C GLN A 11 6.50 -6.05 -3.92
N ILE A 12 5.32 -5.60 -3.45
CA ILE A 12 4.60 -4.48 -4.05
C ILE A 12 5.45 -3.21 -4.08
N LEU A 13 6.18 -2.91 -3.00
CA LEU A 13 7.10 -1.77 -2.95
C LEU A 13 8.27 -1.91 -3.93
N ARG A 14 8.83 -3.11 -4.07
CA ARG A 14 9.90 -3.40 -5.03
C ARG A 14 9.42 -3.19 -6.46
N ASP A 15 8.22 -3.68 -6.79
CA ASP A 15 7.60 -3.48 -8.10
C ASP A 15 7.30 -2.01 -8.38
N ALA A 16 6.78 -1.29 -7.38
CA ALA A 16 6.55 0.14 -7.48
C ALA A 16 7.84 0.91 -7.76
N ARG A 17 8.96 0.55 -7.11
CA ARG A 17 10.28 1.15 -7.39
C ARG A 17 10.75 0.83 -8.81
N ARG A 18 10.66 -0.43 -9.25
CA ARG A 18 11.06 -0.85 -10.60
C ARG A 18 10.31 -0.08 -11.70
N ARG A 19 9.01 0.18 -11.48
CA ARG A 19 8.17 0.92 -12.43
C ARG A 19 8.23 2.44 -12.27
N ARG A 20 9.15 2.98 -11.46
CA ARG A 20 9.23 4.40 -11.10
C ARG A 20 7.92 4.98 -10.54
N ALA A 21 7.05 4.12 -10.00
CA ALA A 21 5.80 4.48 -9.34
C ALA A 21 6.03 5.16 -7.98
N ALA A 22 7.23 5.06 -7.41
CA ALA A 22 7.60 5.57 -6.09
C ALA A 22 8.29 6.95 -6.10
N ALA A 23 8.67 7.51 -7.26
CA ALA A 23 9.51 8.70 -7.33
C ALA A 23 8.81 9.96 -6.76
N GLY A 24 9.51 10.70 -5.87
CA GLY A 24 9.04 11.97 -5.30
C GLY A 24 7.91 11.85 -4.26
N LYS A 25 7.62 10.65 -3.76
CA LYS A 25 6.53 10.40 -2.81
C LYS A 25 7.06 10.09 -1.42
N ASP A 26 6.32 10.54 -0.41
CA ASP A 26 6.56 10.21 1.00
C ASP A 26 6.67 8.67 1.20
N PRO A 27 7.80 8.16 1.71
CA PRO A 27 8.04 6.72 1.85
C PRO A 27 7.09 6.06 2.86
N MET A 28 6.65 6.78 3.90
CA MET A 28 5.73 6.25 4.91
C MET A 28 4.35 5.97 4.31
N GLY A 29 3.78 6.95 3.60
CA GLY A 29 2.52 6.79 2.89
C GLY A 29 2.55 5.73 1.79
N LEU A 30 3.70 5.56 1.12
CA LEU A 30 3.87 4.50 0.12
C LEU A 30 3.91 3.11 0.77
N ALA A 31 4.63 2.95 1.88
CA ALA A 31 4.68 1.70 2.64
C ALA A 31 3.30 1.34 3.21
N ALA A 32 2.60 2.31 3.78
CA ALA A 32 1.23 2.17 4.27
C ALA A 32 0.27 1.68 3.17
N ALA A 33 0.32 2.29 1.98
CA ALA A 33 -0.51 1.86 0.86
C ALA A 33 -0.15 0.46 0.35
N ALA A 34 1.13 0.13 0.23
CA ALA A 34 1.54 -1.21 -0.18
C ALA A 34 1.08 -2.29 0.83
N LEU A 35 1.13 -1.97 2.13
CA LEU A 35 0.63 -2.83 3.19
C LEU A 35 -0.89 -3.01 3.12
N TYR A 36 -1.62 -1.93 2.84
CA TYR A 36 -3.07 -2.00 2.64
C TYR A 36 -3.45 -2.87 1.44
N ILE A 37 -2.74 -2.73 0.31
CA ILE A 37 -2.92 -3.58 -0.89
C ILE A 37 -2.71 -5.05 -0.53
N ALA A 38 -1.62 -5.36 0.18
CA ALA A 38 -1.32 -6.74 0.58
C ALA A 38 -2.42 -7.31 1.51
N CYS A 39 -2.95 -6.50 2.44
CA CYS A 39 -4.06 -6.90 3.29
C CYS A 39 -5.29 -7.27 2.46
N LEU A 40 -5.65 -6.45 1.45
CA LEU A 40 -6.76 -6.75 0.54
C LEU A 40 -6.54 -8.05 -0.23
N GLN A 41 -5.34 -8.28 -0.77
CA GLN A 41 -4.99 -9.48 -1.53
C GLN A 41 -5.06 -10.77 -0.69
N HIS A 42 -4.77 -10.68 0.61
CA HIS A 42 -4.79 -11.82 1.52
C HIS A 42 -6.06 -11.91 2.37
N GLY A 43 -7.07 -11.05 2.12
CA GLY A 43 -8.32 -11.04 2.87
C GLY A 43 -8.16 -10.62 4.34
N GLU A 44 -7.08 -9.92 4.70
CA GLU A 44 -6.91 -9.40 6.05
C GLU A 44 -7.76 -8.14 6.24
N LYS A 45 -8.70 -8.21 7.19
CA LYS A 45 -9.61 -7.10 7.51
C LYS A 45 -8.84 -5.98 8.22
N LYS A 46 -8.29 -5.04 7.44
CA LYS A 46 -7.69 -3.78 7.90
C LYS A 46 -8.26 -2.62 7.12
N THR A 47 -8.61 -1.56 7.83
CA THR A 47 -9.07 -0.32 7.21
C THR A 47 -7.88 0.55 6.78
N GLN A 48 -8.11 1.51 5.89
CA GLN A 48 -7.07 2.52 5.57
C GLN A 48 -6.72 3.35 6.79
N LYS A 49 -7.71 3.61 7.68
CA LYS A 49 -7.51 4.31 8.96
C LYS A 49 -6.58 3.54 9.89
N ASP A 50 -6.80 2.23 10.07
CA ASP A 50 -5.97 1.38 10.95
C ASP A 50 -4.50 1.44 10.53
N ILE A 51 -4.24 1.39 9.22
CA ILE A 51 -2.89 1.43 8.67
C ILE A 51 -2.30 2.83 8.75
N ALA A 52 -3.11 3.86 8.51
CA ALA A 52 -2.69 5.26 8.62
C ALA A 52 -2.23 5.60 10.04
N GLU A 53 -3.02 5.21 11.04
CA GLU A 53 -2.71 5.42 12.47
C GLU A 53 -1.41 4.71 12.85
N ALA A 54 -1.24 3.44 12.48
CA ALA A 54 -0.02 2.67 12.76
C ALA A 54 1.23 3.24 12.06
N ALA A 55 1.06 3.87 10.89
CA ALA A 55 2.15 4.46 10.12
C ALA A 55 2.40 5.94 10.43
N GLY A 56 1.60 6.58 11.29
CA GLY A 56 1.72 8.00 11.59
C GLY A 56 1.43 8.91 10.40
N VAL A 57 0.56 8.48 9.48
CA VAL A 57 0.14 9.25 8.29
C VAL A 57 -1.36 9.47 8.30
N THR A 58 -1.87 10.32 7.40
CA THR A 58 -3.32 10.51 7.27
C THR A 58 -3.96 9.42 6.42
N GLU A 59 -5.23 9.10 6.69
CA GLU A 59 -6.00 8.16 5.88
C GLU A 59 -6.05 8.57 4.39
N VAL A 60 -6.17 9.88 4.13
CA VAL A 60 -6.13 10.45 2.77
C VAL A 60 -4.80 10.15 2.07
N THR A 61 -3.68 10.16 2.82
CA THR A 61 -2.37 9.79 2.28
C THR A 61 -2.37 8.33 1.84
N VAL A 62 -2.85 7.42 2.69
CA VAL A 62 -2.97 5.99 2.34
C VAL A 62 -3.85 5.80 1.11
N ARG A 63 -5.01 6.45 1.06
CA ARG A 63 -5.96 6.39 -0.07
C ARG A 63 -5.34 6.83 -1.39
N ASN A 64 -4.69 7.99 -1.39
CA ASN A 64 -4.09 8.55 -2.60
C ASN A 64 -2.94 7.69 -3.12
N ARG A 65 -2.13 7.16 -2.20
CA ARG A 65 -1.01 6.26 -2.54
C ARG A 65 -1.53 4.91 -3.02
N TYR A 66 -2.58 4.38 -2.40
CA TYR A 66 -3.30 3.17 -2.82
C TYR A 66 -3.77 3.28 -4.26
N LYS A 67 -4.57 4.31 -4.59
CA LYS A 67 -5.09 4.54 -5.96
C LYS A 67 -3.97 4.63 -6.99
N THR A 68 -2.88 5.31 -6.60
CA THR A 68 -1.73 5.47 -7.49
C THR A 68 -1.01 4.14 -7.73
N LEU A 69 -0.74 3.37 -6.68
CA LEU A 69 -0.13 2.04 -6.79
C LEU A 69 -1.02 1.08 -7.57
N LYS A 70 -2.32 1.02 -7.26
CA LYS A 70 -3.32 0.22 -7.99
C LYS A 70 -3.24 0.49 -9.50
N LYS A 71 -3.26 1.76 -9.90
CA LYS A 71 -3.16 2.17 -11.32
C LYS A 71 -1.81 1.81 -11.95
N GLN A 72 -0.69 2.12 -11.28
CA GLN A 72 0.65 1.93 -11.86
C GLN A 72 1.09 0.45 -11.89
N LEU A 73 0.57 -0.36 -10.98
CA LEU A 73 0.84 -1.78 -10.92
C LEU A 73 -0.17 -2.60 -11.73
N GLY A 74 -1.31 -2.02 -12.12
CA GLY A 74 -2.36 -2.71 -12.87
C GLY A 74 -3.10 -3.73 -12.02
N LEU A 75 -3.41 -3.36 -10.77
CA LEU A 75 -4.05 -4.26 -9.80
C LEU A 75 -5.58 -4.15 -9.89
N GLU A 76 -6.23 -5.31 -9.96
CA GLU A 76 -7.69 -5.43 -9.90
C GLU A 76 -8.13 -5.58 -8.44
N LEU A 77 -8.36 -4.43 -7.79
CA LEU A 77 -8.80 -4.33 -6.40
C LEU A 77 -10.00 -3.39 -6.29
N PRO A 78 -10.81 -3.46 -5.22
CA PRO A 78 -11.92 -2.51 -5.00
C PRO A 78 -11.43 -1.06 -4.86
N ASP A 79 -12.32 -0.07 -5.00
CA ASP A 79 -11.98 1.35 -4.77
C ASP A 79 -12.14 1.78 -3.30
#